data_AF-A0A1D6GUM1-F1
#
_entry.id   AF-A0A1D6GUM1-F1
#
_cell.length_a   1.000
_cell.length_b   1.000
_cell.length_c   1.000
_cell.angle_alpha   90.00
_cell.angle_beta   90.00
_cell.angle_gamma   90.00
#
_symmetry.space_group_name_H-M   'P 1'
#
loop_
_entity.id
_entity.type
_entity.pdbx_description
1 polymer ?
#
loop_
_entity_poly.entity_id
_entity_poly.type
_entity_poly.pdbx_seq_one_letter_code
_entity_poly.pdbx_strand_id
1 'polypeptide(L)'
;MLRRNIRQRREYLYSKSLEGPQRALFEKKRRIRAALEEGKPIPTELRNEEHDLRRQIDLEDQERQVPKSIVDNEYATATIREPKILLTTSRNPSAPLTQFVKELKVVFPNSQRMNRGGQVISEIVEACRSHDITDLILVHEHRGQPDGLIVSHLPHGPTAYFGLLNVVTRHDIKDRKTMGKMSEAYPHLILDNFSTQVDHTCIVSYAQFF
;
A
#
# COMPACT_ATOMS: atom_id res chain seq x y z
N MET A 1 22.23 -3.07 -7.30
CA MET A 1 20.92 -2.80 -6.67
C MET A 1 20.21 -4.02 -6.11
N LEU A 2 20.15 -5.17 -6.83
CA LEU A 2 19.37 -6.34 -6.41
C LEU A 2 19.68 -6.85 -4.98
N ARG A 3 20.97 -6.93 -4.60
CA ARG A 3 21.40 -7.33 -3.25
C ARG A 3 20.94 -6.36 -2.15
N ARG A 4 20.87 -5.05 -2.45
CA ARG A 4 20.38 -4.02 -1.52
C ARG A 4 18.90 -4.24 -1.23
N ASN A 5 18.09 -4.47 -2.26
CA ASN A 5 16.65 -4.70 -2.11
C ASN A 5 16.36 -6.00 -1.33
N ILE A 6 17.11 -7.07 -1.58
CA ILE A 6 17.00 -8.33 -0.83
C ILE A 6 17.35 -8.10 0.65
N ARG A 7 18.41 -7.35 0.93
CA ARG A 7 18.81 -6.98 2.30
C ARG A 7 17.73 -6.16 3.00
N GLN A 8 17.25 -5.08 2.37
CA GLN A 8 16.20 -4.21 2.92
C GLN A 8 14.90 -4.99 3.19
N ARG A 9 14.51 -5.90 2.28
CA ARG A 9 13.35 -6.77 2.50
C ARG A 9 13.54 -7.69 3.71
N ARG A 10 14.73 -8.26 3.89
CA ARG A 10 15.04 -9.10 5.08
C ARG A 10 15.02 -8.28 6.36
N GLU A 11 15.59 -7.08 6.35
CA GLU A 11 15.56 -6.15 7.48
C GLU A 11 14.11 -5.76 7.82
N TYR A 12 13.28 -5.45 6.83
CA TYR A 12 11.86 -5.16 7.02
C TYR A 12 11.12 -6.34 7.66
N LEU A 13 11.27 -7.55 7.11
CA LEU A 13 10.62 -8.75 7.65
C LEU A 13 11.07 -9.07 9.07
N TYR A 14 12.36 -8.88 9.36
CA TYR A 14 12.89 -9.05 10.71
C TYR A 14 12.28 -8.04 11.69
N SER A 15 12.25 -6.75 11.33
CA SER A 15 11.61 -5.71 12.14
C SER A 15 10.12 -5.99 12.39
N LYS A 16 9.40 -6.44 11.36
CA LYS A 16 7.98 -6.83 11.48
C LYS A 16 7.79 -8.06 12.39
N SER A 17 8.73 -9.01 12.39
CA SER A 17 8.67 -10.17 13.28
C SER A 17 8.86 -9.80 14.77
N LEU A 18 9.61 -8.73 15.04
CA LEU A 18 9.81 -8.22 16.40
C LEU A 18 8.59 -7.45 16.94
N GLU A 19 7.71 -6.98 16.05
CA GLU A 19 6.52 -6.20 16.41
C GLU A 19 5.56 -6.99 17.30
N GLY A 20 5.29 -8.27 16.99
CA GLY A 20 4.39 -9.11 17.78
C GLY A 20 4.82 -9.22 19.25
N PRO A 21 6.06 -9.67 19.53
CA PRO A 21 6.63 -9.68 20.86
C PRO A 21 6.66 -8.29 21.52
N GLN A 22 7.04 -7.25 20.78
CA GLN A 22 7.09 -5.87 21.31
C GLN A 22 5.70 -5.35 21.70
N ARG A 23 4.67 -5.66 20.91
CA ARG A 23 3.28 -5.28 21.19
C ARG A 23 2.75 -5.99 22.42
N ALA A 24 3.03 -7.28 22.58
CA ALA A 24 2.69 -8.01 23.81
C ALA A 24 3.38 -7.40 25.04
N LEU A 25 4.66 -7.05 24.92
CA LEU A 25 5.44 -6.42 25.98
C LEU A 25 4.89 -5.01 26.30
N PHE A 26 4.52 -4.24 25.27
CA PHE A 26 3.88 -2.94 25.41
C PHE A 26 2.53 -3.04 26.14
N GLU A 27 1.69 -4.02 25.81
CA GLU A 27 0.42 -4.25 26.51
C GLU A 27 0.63 -4.57 28.00
N LYS A 28 1.64 -5.39 28.34
CA LYS A 28 2.03 -5.64 29.73
C LYS A 28 2.45 -4.35 30.44
N LYS A 29 3.32 -3.55 29.81
CA LYS A 29 3.76 -2.24 30.35
C LYS A 29 2.59 -1.28 30.54
N ARG A 30 1.65 -1.22 29.59
CA ARG A 30 0.45 -0.39 29.65
C ARG A 30 -0.43 -0.77 30.84
N ARG A 31 -0.62 -2.08 31.08
CA ARG A 31 -1.39 -2.57 32.24
C ARG A 31 -0.74 -2.19 33.57
N ILE A 32 0.58 -2.30 33.68
CA ILE A 32 1.32 -1.88 34.89
C ILE A 32 1.22 -0.37 35.10
N ARG A 33 1.41 0.43 34.03
CA ARG A 33 1.27 1.89 34.10
C ARG A 33 -0.13 2.31 34.55
N ALA A 34 -1.18 1.71 33.97
CA ALA A 34 -2.56 1.97 34.37
C ALA A 34 -2.84 1.57 35.83
N ALA A 35 -2.32 0.43 36.30
CA ALA A 35 -2.48 0.02 37.69
C ALA A 35 -1.78 0.97 38.68
N LEU A 36 -0.59 1.48 38.32
CA LEU A 36 0.15 2.46 39.13
C LEU A 36 -0.55 3.83 39.16
N GLU A 37 -1.12 4.28 38.05
CA GLU A 37 -1.89 5.54 37.97
C GLU A 37 -3.21 5.47 38.75
N GLU A 38 -3.93 4.34 38.66
CA GLU A 38 -5.20 4.14 39.36
C GLU A 38 -5.03 3.72 40.84
N GLY A 39 -3.79 3.43 41.28
CA GLY A 39 -3.50 2.92 42.63
C GLY A 39 -4.07 1.54 42.93
N LYS A 40 -4.41 0.75 41.89
CA LYS A 40 -4.95 -0.61 42.01
C LYS A 40 -3.82 -1.63 42.18
N PRO A 41 -4.08 -2.76 42.86
CA PRO A 41 -3.09 -3.84 42.96
C PRO A 41 -2.77 -4.41 41.57
N ILE A 42 -1.49 -4.68 41.34
CA ILE A 42 -0.99 -5.20 40.05
C ILE A 42 -1.54 -6.62 39.83
N PRO A 43 -1.95 -6.97 38.59
CA PRO A 43 -2.44 -8.31 38.26
C PRO A 43 -1.44 -9.40 38.65
N THR A 44 -1.93 -10.52 39.18
CA THR A 44 -1.11 -11.62 39.70
C THR A 44 -0.15 -12.19 38.66
N GLU A 45 -0.56 -12.23 37.40
CA GLU A 45 0.24 -12.72 36.26
C GLU A 45 1.50 -11.89 36.00
N LEU A 46 1.48 -10.59 36.32
CA LEU A 46 2.58 -9.65 36.05
C LEU A 46 3.48 -9.42 37.25
N ARG A 47 3.13 -9.97 38.42
CA ARG A 47 3.81 -9.70 39.69
C ARG A 47 5.27 -10.18 39.72
N ASN A 48 5.59 -11.27 39.01
CA ASN A 48 6.95 -11.78 38.91
C ASN A 48 7.83 -10.96 37.96
N GLU A 49 7.24 -10.40 36.90
CA GLU A 49 7.92 -9.60 35.87
C GLU A 49 7.90 -8.09 36.18
N GLU A 50 7.18 -7.67 37.22
CA GLU A 50 6.92 -6.27 37.56
C GLU A 50 8.21 -5.47 37.69
N HIS A 51 9.16 -5.96 38.49
CA HIS A 51 10.37 -5.22 38.81
C HIS A 51 11.23 -4.94 37.56
N ASP A 52 11.26 -5.87 36.61
CA ASP A 52 11.99 -5.70 35.35
C ASP A 52 11.25 -4.78 34.38
N LEU A 53 9.93 -4.93 34.27
CA LEU A 53 9.10 -4.07 33.43
C LEU A 53 9.09 -2.63 33.93
N ARG A 54 9.09 -2.41 35.24
CA ARG A 54 9.13 -1.07 35.86
C ARG A 54 10.45 -0.37 35.57
N ARG A 55 11.59 -1.05 35.74
CA ARG A 55 12.90 -0.51 35.32
C ARG A 55 12.93 -0.12 33.85
N GLN A 56 12.30 -0.92 32.99
CA GLN A 56 12.21 -0.57 31.57
C GLN A 56 11.30 0.63 31.30
N ILE A 57 10.17 0.75 32.01
CA ILE A 57 9.25 1.89 31.90
C ILE A 57 9.95 3.19 32.31
N ASP A 58 10.73 3.17 33.39
CA ASP A 58 11.46 4.35 33.88
C ASP A 58 12.55 4.83 32.89
N LEU A 59 13.05 3.93 32.04
CA LEU A 59 14.03 4.21 30.98
C LEU A 59 13.39 4.60 29.64
N GLU A 60 12.06 4.62 29.52
CA GLU A 60 11.36 4.97 28.28
C GLU A 60 11.07 6.47 28.19
N ASP A 61 11.52 7.10 27.09
CA ASP A 61 11.15 8.49 26.76
C ASP A 61 9.65 8.61 26.43
N GLN A 62 9.09 9.82 26.61
CA GLN A 62 7.69 10.13 26.33
C GLN A 62 7.23 9.73 24.91
N GLU A 63 8.12 9.73 23.92
CA GLU A 63 7.82 9.31 22.54
C GLU A 63 7.51 7.82 22.37
N ARG A 64 7.94 6.94 23.29
CA ARG A 64 7.62 5.49 23.24
C ARG A 64 6.29 5.14 23.90
N GLN A 65 5.56 6.13 24.41
CA GLN A 65 4.28 5.91 25.09
C GLN A 65 3.17 5.47 24.13
N VAL A 66 3.27 5.85 22.85
CA VAL A 66 2.38 5.38 21.80
C VAL A 66 3.13 4.32 21.01
N PRO A 67 2.59 3.09 20.86
CA PRO A 67 3.22 2.12 20.00
C PRO A 67 3.16 2.69 18.59
N LYS A 68 4.32 2.95 17.97
CA LYS A 68 4.37 3.23 16.54
C LYS A 68 3.85 1.98 15.86
N SER A 69 2.58 2.00 15.44
CA SER A 69 2.04 0.97 14.59
C SER A 69 2.86 1.00 13.32
N ILE A 70 3.61 -0.07 13.03
CA ILE A 70 4.28 -0.31 11.75
C ILE A 70 3.25 -0.63 10.65
N VAL A 71 1.96 -0.41 10.92
CA VAL A 71 0.89 -0.40 9.94
C VAL A 71 1.27 0.61 8.86
N ASP A 72 1.53 0.06 7.67
CA ASP A 72 1.83 0.77 6.43
C ASP A 72 3.18 1.52 6.41
N ASN A 73 4.24 0.90 6.94
CA ASN A 73 5.60 1.48 6.87
C ASN A 73 6.20 1.43 5.44
N GLU A 74 5.77 0.50 4.59
CA GLU A 74 6.09 0.47 3.15
C GLU A 74 5.76 1.81 2.46
N TYR A 75 4.81 2.50 3.06
CA TYR A 75 4.06 3.61 2.58
C TYR A 75 4.39 4.92 3.33
N ALA A 76 5.24 4.85 4.36
CA ALA A 76 5.62 5.98 5.21
C ALA A 76 6.37 7.11 4.46
N THR A 77 6.95 6.81 3.30
CA THR A 77 7.69 7.80 2.48
C THR A 77 6.79 8.46 1.42
N ALA A 78 5.53 8.04 1.29
CA ALA A 78 4.64 8.50 0.22
C ALA A 78 4.35 10.01 0.27
N THR A 79 4.32 10.63 1.46
CA THR A 79 4.09 12.08 1.59
C THR A 79 5.26 12.93 1.08
N ILE A 80 6.47 12.36 0.97
CA ILE A 80 7.70 13.10 0.65
C ILE A 80 7.96 13.13 -0.86
N ARG A 81 7.48 12.13 -1.60
CA ARG A 81 7.78 11.95 -3.02
C ARG A 81 6.51 11.67 -3.80
N GLU A 82 6.33 12.41 -4.89
CA GLU A 82 5.22 12.18 -5.81
C GLU A 82 5.28 10.76 -6.40
N PRO A 83 4.14 10.04 -6.44
CA PRO A 83 4.07 8.70 -6.98
C PRO A 83 4.38 8.73 -8.49
N LYS A 84 5.18 7.75 -8.93
CA LYS A 84 5.45 7.49 -10.34
C LYS A 84 4.86 6.15 -10.69
N ILE A 85 3.76 6.17 -11.44
CA ILE A 85 2.96 4.99 -11.71
C ILE A 85 3.23 4.51 -13.14
N LEU A 86 3.54 3.23 -13.31
CA LEU A 86 3.62 2.59 -14.62
C LEU A 86 2.39 1.74 -14.88
N LEU A 87 1.65 2.09 -15.92
CA LEU A 87 0.50 1.34 -16.43
C LEU A 87 0.95 0.42 -17.56
N THR A 88 0.72 -0.88 -17.40
CA THR A 88 0.95 -1.89 -18.43
C THR A 88 -0.24 -2.82 -18.60
N THR A 89 -0.25 -3.57 -19.70
CA THR A 89 -1.33 -4.49 -20.08
C THR A 89 -0.86 -5.94 -20.00
N SER A 90 -1.79 -6.87 -20.23
CA SER A 90 -1.49 -8.27 -20.53
C SER A 90 -0.68 -8.43 -21.83
N ARG A 91 -0.19 -9.64 -22.10
CA ARG A 91 0.52 -9.96 -23.34
C ARG A 91 -0.46 -9.89 -24.51
N ASN A 92 -0.09 -9.17 -25.56
CA ASN A 92 -0.93 -8.94 -26.76
C ASN A 92 -2.32 -8.39 -26.41
N PRO A 93 -2.41 -7.12 -25.97
CA PRO A 93 -3.69 -6.52 -25.58
C PRO A 93 -4.63 -6.35 -26.77
N SER A 94 -5.93 -6.49 -26.51
CA SER A 94 -6.97 -6.13 -27.44
C SER A 94 -7.07 -4.61 -27.64
N ALA A 95 -7.75 -4.20 -28.71
CA ALA A 95 -8.02 -2.79 -28.96
C ALA A 95 -8.88 -2.15 -27.83
N PRO A 96 -9.96 -2.78 -27.34
CA PRO A 96 -10.69 -2.31 -26.17
C PRO A 96 -9.82 -2.12 -24.92
N LEU A 97 -8.95 -3.07 -24.59
CA LEU A 97 -8.07 -2.93 -23.43
C LEU A 97 -7.09 -1.78 -23.59
N THR A 98 -6.56 -1.60 -24.80
CA THR A 98 -5.67 -0.48 -25.10
C THR A 98 -6.38 0.87 -24.92
N GLN A 99 -7.68 0.94 -25.19
CA GLN A 99 -8.50 2.13 -24.92
C GLN A 99 -8.75 2.31 -23.43
N PHE A 100 -9.11 1.24 -22.72
CA PHE A 100 -9.33 1.25 -21.28
C PHE A 100 -8.08 1.73 -20.51
N VAL A 101 -6.88 1.29 -20.90
CA VAL A 101 -5.63 1.77 -20.27
C VAL A 101 -5.38 3.26 -20.54
N LYS A 102 -5.86 3.82 -21.66
CA LYS A 102 -5.81 5.27 -21.87
C LYS A 102 -6.76 6.01 -20.94
N GLU A 103 -7.91 5.43 -20.62
CA GLU A 103 -8.83 5.99 -19.62
C GLU A 103 -8.22 5.96 -18.23
N LEU A 104 -7.61 4.82 -17.83
CA LEU A 104 -6.91 4.71 -16.55
C LEU A 104 -5.76 5.71 -16.40
N LYS A 105 -5.09 6.07 -17.50
CA LYS A 105 -4.06 7.11 -17.48
C LYS A 105 -4.62 8.47 -17.05
N VAL A 106 -5.87 8.77 -17.41
CA VAL A 106 -6.54 10.02 -17.01
C VAL A 106 -6.98 9.96 -15.55
N VAL A 107 -7.34 8.76 -15.06
CA VAL A 107 -7.73 8.57 -13.65
C VAL A 107 -6.55 8.79 -12.72
N PHE A 108 -5.39 8.20 -13.02
CA PHE A 108 -4.20 8.33 -12.18
C PHE A 108 -3.30 9.47 -12.66
N PRO A 109 -3.18 10.58 -11.91
CA PRO A 109 -2.21 11.62 -12.24
C PRO A 109 -0.79 11.04 -12.20
N ASN A 110 0.14 11.66 -12.93
CA ASN A 110 1.55 11.23 -12.99
C ASN A 110 1.79 9.78 -13.48
N SER A 111 0.80 9.16 -14.13
CA SER A 111 0.92 7.82 -14.67
C SER A 111 1.51 7.79 -16.08
N GLN A 112 2.37 6.80 -16.32
CA GLN A 112 3.00 6.55 -17.62
C GLN A 112 2.49 5.23 -18.19
N ARG A 113 2.09 5.24 -19.46
CA ARG A 113 1.64 4.03 -20.16
C ARG A 113 2.80 3.40 -20.92
N MET A 114 3.04 2.12 -20.69
CA MET A 114 4.03 1.34 -21.42
C MET A 114 3.37 0.19 -22.18
N ASN A 115 3.72 0.06 -23.46
CA ASN A 115 3.29 -1.07 -24.28
C ASN A 115 4.04 -2.34 -23.83
N ARG A 116 3.30 -3.42 -23.60
CA ARG A 116 3.85 -4.66 -23.07
C ARG A 116 4.81 -5.36 -24.04
N GLY A 117 4.41 -5.47 -25.31
CA GLY A 117 5.19 -6.16 -26.35
C GLY A 117 5.56 -7.60 -25.95
N GLY A 118 6.81 -7.98 -26.21
CA GLY A 118 7.37 -9.29 -25.84
C GLY A 118 8.07 -9.34 -24.47
N GLN A 119 8.00 -8.27 -23.67
CA GLN A 119 8.75 -8.18 -22.41
C GLN A 119 8.18 -9.09 -21.32
N VAL A 120 9.08 -9.73 -20.58
CA VAL A 120 8.74 -10.59 -19.44
C VAL A 120 8.41 -9.73 -18.21
N ILE A 121 7.56 -10.23 -17.30
CA ILE A 121 7.13 -9.44 -16.12
C ILE A 121 8.34 -9.11 -15.24
N SER A 122 9.30 -10.04 -15.10
CA SER A 122 10.54 -9.83 -14.37
C SER A 122 11.34 -8.65 -14.89
N GLU A 123 11.52 -8.56 -16.22
CA GLU A 123 12.26 -7.47 -16.88
C GLU A 123 11.58 -6.12 -16.62
N ILE A 124 10.26 -6.07 -16.68
CA ILE A 124 9.50 -4.85 -16.40
C ILE A 124 9.64 -4.43 -14.95
N VAL A 125 9.56 -5.37 -14.01
CA VAL A 125 9.76 -5.07 -12.59
C VAL A 125 11.20 -4.59 -12.31
N GLU A 126 12.20 -5.17 -12.97
CA GLU A 126 13.58 -4.72 -12.88
C GLU A 126 13.78 -3.32 -13.47
N ALA A 127 13.16 -3.03 -14.62
CA ALA A 127 13.17 -1.70 -15.23
C ALA A 127 12.45 -0.66 -14.34
N CYS A 128 11.31 -1.02 -13.74
CA CYS A 128 10.61 -0.14 -12.81
C CYS A 128 11.48 0.22 -11.60
N ARG A 129 12.19 -0.78 -11.06
CA ARG A 129 13.13 -0.58 -9.94
C ARG A 129 14.34 0.26 -10.29
N SER A 130 14.83 0.24 -11.53
CA SER A 130 15.96 1.07 -11.95
C SER A 130 15.56 2.52 -12.23
N HIS A 131 14.30 2.77 -12.57
CA HIS A 131 13.76 4.11 -12.82
C HIS A 131 13.05 4.73 -11.60
N ASP A 132 13.15 4.09 -10.43
CA ASP A 132 12.48 4.49 -9.19
C ASP A 132 10.98 4.77 -9.37
N ILE A 133 10.31 3.88 -10.10
CA ILE A 133 8.85 3.83 -10.23
C ILE A 133 8.29 3.31 -8.91
N THR A 134 7.30 4.02 -8.36
CA THR A 134 6.68 3.66 -7.08
C THR A 134 5.73 2.49 -7.27
N ASP A 135 4.94 2.51 -8.34
CA ASP A 135 3.83 1.56 -8.51
C ASP A 135 3.73 1.02 -9.92
N LEU A 136 3.50 -0.29 -10.02
CA LEU A 136 3.23 -0.99 -11.26
C LEU A 136 1.77 -1.44 -11.26
N ILE A 137 1.01 -0.94 -12.22
CA ILE A 137 -0.38 -1.34 -12.44
C ILE A 137 -0.45 -2.19 -13.72
N LEU A 138 -0.91 -3.43 -13.58
CA LEU A 138 -1.08 -4.38 -14.68
C LEU A 138 -2.56 -4.69 -14.87
N VAL A 139 -3.06 -4.39 -16.06
CA VAL A 139 -4.45 -4.63 -16.43
C VAL A 139 -4.58 -5.92 -17.22
N HIS A 140 -5.51 -6.77 -16.82
CA HIS A 140 -5.86 -8.02 -17.49
C HIS A 140 -7.25 -7.93 -18.13
N GLU A 141 -7.45 -8.73 -19.16
CA GLU A 141 -8.72 -8.82 -19.87
C GLU A 141 -9.10 -10.26 -20.18
N HIS A 142 -10.40 -10.47 -20.34
CA HIS A 142 -10.98 -11.66 -20.92
C HIS A 142 -11.79 -11.28 -22.15
N ARG A 143 -11.37 -11.73 -23.34
CA ARG A 143 -12.08 -11.53 -24.62
C ARG A 143 -12.48 -10.08 -24.92
N GLY A 144 -11.59 -9.13 -24.64
CA GLY A 144 -11.83 -7.70 -24.88
C GLY A 144 -12.49 -6.96 -23.71
N GLN A 145 -12.91 -7.66 -22.65
CA GLN A 145 -13.44 -7.04 -21.44
C GLN A 145 -12.39 -7.05 -20.32
N PRO A 146 -12.07 -5.90 -19.71
CA PRO A 146 -11.14 -5.85 -18.58
C PRO A 146 -11.75 -6.56 -17.36
N ASP A 147 -11.01 -7.51 -16.80
CA ASP A 147 -11.48 -8.41 -15.74
C ASP A 147 -10.57 -8.34 -14.50
N GLY A 148 -9.30 -7.97 -14.66
CA GLY A 148 -8.34 -7.94 -13.57
C GLY A 148 -7.52 -6.66 -13.55
N LEU A 149 -7.29 -6.13 -12.35
CA LEU A 149 -6.36 -5.05 -12.09
C LEU A 149 -5.40 -5.48 -10.99
N ILE A 150 -4.11 -5.54 -11.31
CA ILE A 150 -3.05 -5.85 -10.35
C ILE A 150 -2.31 -4.56 -10.07
N VAL A 151 -2.19 -4.22 -8.80
CA VAL A 151 -1.50 -3.04 -8.32
C VAL A 151 -0.37 -3.50 -7.42
N SER A 152 0.87 -3.19 -7.79
CA SER A 152 2.07 -3.63 -7.09
C SER A 152 2.90 -2.43 -6.68
N HIS A 153 3.10 -2.25 -5.37
CA HIS A 153 4.01 -1.24 -4.86
C HIS A 153 5.46 -1.75 -4.88
N LEU A 154 6.34 -0.96 -5.44
CA LEU A 154 7.76 -1.23 -5.58
C LEU A 154 8.55 -0.35 -4.59
N PRO A 155 9.73 -0.80 -4.13
CA PRO A 155 10.53 -1.94 -4.61
C PRO A 155 10.17 -3.32 -4.02
N HIS A 156 9.57 -3.37 -2.84
CA HIS A 156 9.19 -4.61 -2.14
C HIS A 156 7.91 -4.43 -1.31
N GLY A 157 6.98 -3.61 -1.81
CA GLY A 157 5.69 -3.38 -1.19
C GLY A 157 4.66 -4.47 -1.51
N PRO A 158 3.43 -4.31 -1.00
CA PRO A 158 2.36 -5.28 -1.21
C PRO A 158 1.84 -5.26 -2.65
N THR A 159 1.15 -6.35 -3.02
CA THR A 159 0.45 -6.48 -4.29
C THR A 159 -1.03 -6.73 -4.04
N ALA A 160 -1.88 -5.83 -4.53
CA ALA A 160 -3.33 -6.00 -4.49
C ALA A 160 -3.83 -6.48 -5.85
N TYR A 161 -4.67 -7.52 -5.82
CA TYR A 161 -5.39 -8.01 -6.98
C TYR A 161 -6.85 -7.62 -6.84
N PHE A 162 -7.38 -6.93 -7.85
CA PHE A 162 -8.77 -6.54 -7.92
C PHE A 162 -9.43 -7.23 -9.11
N GLY A 163 -10.52 -7.94 -8.86
CA GLY A 163 -11.43 -8.39 -9.90
C GLY A 163 -12.32 -7.22 -10.32
N LEU A 164 -12.32 -6.91 -11.62
CA LEU A 164 -13.14 -5.85 -12.20
C LEU A 164 -14.43 -6.47 -12.73
N LEU A 165 -15.56 -6.00 -12.21
CA LEU A 165 -16.89 -6.44 -12.63
C LEU A 165 -17.67 -5.23 -13.14
N ASN A 166 -18.53 -5.44 -14.14
CA ASN A 166 -19.40 -4.40 -14.71
C ASN A 166 -18.64 -3.16 -15.23
N VAL A 167 -17.51 -3.38 -15.90
CA VAL A 167 -16.73 -2.27 -16.46
C VAL A 167 -17.46 -1.68 -17.67
N VAL A 168 -17.78 -0.39 -17.58
CA VAL A 168 -18.28 0.41 -18.70
C VAL A 168 -17.18 1.36 -19.10
N THR A 169 -16.64 1.19 -20.31
CA THR A 169 -15.59 2.08 -20.80
C THR A 169 -16.19 3.39 -21.29
N ARG A 170 -15.45 4.48 -21.12
CA ARG A 170 -15.87 5.79 -21.63
C ARG A 170 -16.01 5.79 -23.15
N HIS A 171 -15.21 5.01 -23.85
CA HIS A 171 -15.28 4.89 -25.31
C HIS A 171 -16.57 4.22 -25.81
N ASP A 172 -17.25 3.43 -24.99
CA ASP A 172 -18.52 2.79 -25.32
C ASP A 172 -19.74 3.73 -25.20
N ILE A 173 -19.58 4.88 -24.53
CA ILE A 173 -20.66 5.84 -24.32
C ILE A 173 -20.96 6.59 -25.62
N LYS A 174 -22.21 6.52 -26.08
CA LYS A 174 -22.69 7.07 -27.36
C LYS A 174 -22.52 8.59 -27.48
N ASP A 175 -22.55 9.31 -26.35
CA ASP A 175 -22.45 10.76 -26.27
C ASP A 175 -21.00 11.30 -26.24
N ARG A 176 -20.07 10.58 -26.87
CA ARG A 176 -18.63 10.92 -26.86
C ARG A 176 -18.31 12.33 -27.38
N LYS A 177 -19.17 12.91 -28.24
CA LYS A 177 -18.94 14.25 -28.81
C LYS A 177 -19.33 15.38 -27.86
N THR A 178 -20.23 15.15 -26.91
CA THR A 178 -20.63 16.14 -25.91
C THR A 178 -19.72 16.08 -24.67
N MET A 179 -19.21 14.88 -24.34
CA MET A 179 -18.16 14.69 -23.34
C MET A 179 -16.80 15.15 -23.89
N GLY A 180 -16.43 16.41 -23.65
CA GLY A 180 -15.12 16.97 -24.04
C GLY A 180 -13.91 16.26 -23.42
N LYS A 181 -12.72 16.87 -23.50
CA LYS A 181 -11.51 16.33 -22.84
C LYS A 181 -11.72 16.32 -21.32
N MET A 182 -11.22 15.28 -20.63
CA MET A 182 -11.23 15.26 -19.17
C MET A 182 -10.18 16.25 -18.63
N SER A 183 -10.44 16.76 -17.42
CA SER A 183 -9.43 17.46 -16.64
C SER A 183 -8.36 16.49 -16.16
N GLU A 184 -7.10 16.91 -16.21
CA GLU A 184 -5.95 16.17 -15.65
C GLU A 184 -5.54 16.77 -14.29
N ALA A 185 -6.42 17.56 -13.66
CA ALA A 185 -6.19 18.09 -12.31
C ALA A 185 -6.18 16.97 -11.26
N TYR A 186 -5.45 17.19 -10.17
CA TYR A 186 -5.44 16.28 -9.03
C TYR A 186 -6.86 16.09 -8.46
N PRO A 187 -7.38 14.85 -8.43
CA PRO A 187 -8.74 14.60 -7.96
C PRO A 187 -8.80 14.58 -6.43
N HIS A 188 -9.97 14.91 -5.89
CA HIS A 188 -10.28 14.65 -4.50
C HIS A 188 -10.73 13.20 -4.32
N LEU A 189 -10.23 12.53 -3.29
CA LEU A 189 -10.58 11.15 -2.97
C LEU A 189 -11.69 11.13 -1.92
N ILE A 190 -12.74 10.35 -2.20
CA ILE A 190 -13.83 10.07 -1.24
C ILE A 190 -13.85 8.57 -1.04
N LEU A 191 -13.71 8.15 0.21
CA LEU A 191 -13.70 6.76 0.64
C LEU A 191 -14.87 6.57 1.59
N ASP A 192 -15.78 5.67 1.26
CA ASP A 192 -17.02 5.46 2.01
C ASP A 192 -17.12 4.01 2.50
N ASN A 193 -17.64 3.82 3.72
CA ASN A 193 -17.87 2.52 4.37
C ASN A 193 -16.65 1.60 4.55
N PHE A 194 -15.46 2.17 4.75
CA PHE A 194 -14.27 1.43 5.16
C PHE A 194 -14.08 1.51 6.68
N SER A 195 -14.35 0.42 7.40
CA SER A 195 -14.34 0.41 8.87
C SER A 195 -13.34 -0.58 9.48
N THR A 196 -12.85 -1.55 8.70
CA THR A 196 -11.98 -2.60 9.22
C THR A 196 -10.49 -2.24 9.11
N GLN A 197 -9.64 -2.94 9.84
CA GLN A 197 -8.20 -2.72 9.75
C GLN A 197 -7.63 -3.08 8.36
N VAL A 198 -8.19 -4.09 7.70
CA VAL A 198 -7.80 -4.46 6.33
C VAL A 198 -8.17 -3.36 5.36
N ASP A 199 -9.34 -2.75 5.55
CA ASP A 199 -9.80 -1.62 4.76
C ASP A 199 -8.83 -0.44 4.85
N HIS A 200 -8.33 -0.13 6.05
CA HIS A 200 -7.32 0.91 6.23
C HIS A 200 -6.05 0.63 5.41
N THR A 201 -5.56 -0.61 5.39
CA THR A 201 -4.40 -0.98 4.55
C THR A 201 -4.71 -0.84 3.07
N CYS A 202 -5.91 -1.22 2.62
CA CYS A 202 -6.34 -1.02 1.24
C CYS A 202 -6.43 0.47 0.88
N ILE A 203 -6.96 1.29 1.78
CA ILE A 203 -7.03 2.74 1.61
C ILE A 203 -5.64 3.33 1.46
N VAL A 204 -4.71 3.00 2.35
CA VAL A 204 -3.36 3.57 2.32
C VAL A 204 -2.65 3.17 1.03
N SER A 205 -2.83 1.93 0.56
CA SER A 205 -2.32 1.52 -0.75
C SER A 205 -2.91 2.32 -1.91
N TYR A 206 -4.17 2.74 -1.84
CA TYR A 206 -4.88 3.40 -2.95
C TYR A 206 -4.73 4.92 -2.95
N ALA A 207 -4.75 5.54 -1.77
CA ALA A 207 -4.65 6.98 -1.60
C ALA A 207 -3.31 7.54 -2.06
N GLN A 208 -2.28 6.70 -2.11
CA GLN A 208 -0.94 7.09 -2.55
C GLN A 208 -0.75 7.25 -4.04
N PHE A 209 -1.71 6.83 -4.85
CA PHE A 209 -1.64 7.05 -6.29
C PHE A 209 -1.92 8.51 -6.68
N PHE A 210 -2.30 9.35 -5.72
CA PHE A 210 -2.82 10.70 -5.94
C PHE A 210 -2.03 11.75 -5.17
#